data_AF-A0A4Q6BXS5-F1
#
_entry.id   AF-A0A4Q6BXS5-F1
#
_cell.length_a   1.000
_cell.length_b   1.000
_cell.length_c   1.000
_cell.angle_alpha   90.00
_cell.angle_beta   90.00
_cell.angle_gamma   90.00
#
_symmetry.space_group_name_H-M   'P 1'
#
loop_
_entity.id
_entity.type
_entity.pdbx_description
1 polymer ?
#
loop_
_entity_poly.entity_id
_entity_poly.type
_entity_poly.pdbx_seq_one_letter_code
_entity_poly.pdbx_strand_id
1 'polypeptide(L)'
;VDTRAADNFVNLFEVPVLFHLGLVVAYQTGQVTPLVLGLAWAFVAGRVLHGLIQCSYNKVLHRFAVYSLSTCVVWVLWLVLAAGLLRA
;
A
#
# COMPACT_ATOMS: atom_id res chain seq x y z
N VAL A 1 -0.77 -22.92 17.80
CA VAL A 1 -1.83 -22.39 16.91
C VAL A 1 -1.14 -21.65 15.79
N ASP A 2 -1.57 -21.82 14.53
CA ASP A 2 -1.01 -21.04 13.42
C ASP A 2 -1.44 -19.57 13.55
N THR A 3 -0.49 -18.66 13.71
CA THR A 3 -0.74 -17.22 13.88
C THR A 3 -0.56 -16.42 12.59
N ARG A 4 -0.12 -17.04 11.48
CA ARG A 4 0.32 -16.32 10.27
C ARG A 4 -0.74 -15.39 9.69
N ALA A 5 -2.00 -15.84 9.69
CA ALA A 5 -3.15 -15.05 9.24
C ALA A 5 -3.45 -13.88 10.19
N ALA A 6 -3.32 -14.08 11.50
CA ALA A 6 -3.50 -13.02 12.50
C ALA A 6 -2.38 -11.98 12.39
N ASP A 7 -1.13 -12.41 12.19
CA ASP A 7 0.01 -11.51 11.99
C ASP A 7 -0.14 -10.68 10.71
N ASN A 8 -0.65 -11.28 9.62
CA ASN A 8 -0.97 -10.54 8.39
C ASN A 8 -2.11 -9.54 8.59
N PHE A 9 -3.11 -9.88 9.42
CA PHE A 9 -4.20 -8.97 9.76
C PHE A 9 -3.71 -7.74 10.54
N VAL A 10 -2.84 -7.93 11.52
CA VAL A 10 -2.22 -6.81 12.26
C VAL A 10 -1.44 -5.89 11.31
N ASN A 11 -0.68 -6.46 10.37
CA ASN A 11 0.08 -5.66 9.40
C ASN A 11 -0.83 -4.84 8.44
N LEU A 12 -2.13 -5.14 8.34
CA LEU A 12 -3.05 -4.30 7.58
C LEU A 12 -3.35 -2.95 8.25
N PHE A 13 -3.10 -2.82 9.55
CA PHE A 13 -3.33 -1.58 10.31
C PHE A 13 -2.12 -0.62 10.33
N GLU A 14 -1.02 -0.98 9.68
CA GLU A 14 0.17 -0.14 9.60
C GLU A 14 0.12 0.72 8.32
N VAL A 15 0.91 0.37 7.30
CA VAL A 15 1.02 1.08 6.03
C VAL A 15 -0.32 1.22 5.29
N PRO A 16 -1.22 0.22 5.27
CA PRO A 16 -2.46 0.36 4.52
C PRO A 16 -3.36 1.46 5.06
N VAL A 17 -3.30 1.82 6.35
CA VAL A 17 -4.11 2.94 6.88
C VAL A 17 -3.75 4.25 6.17
N LEU A 18 -2.46 4.50 5.92
CA LEU A 18 -2.00 5.66 5.15
C LEU A 18 -2.48 5.62 3.69
N PHE A 19 -2.58 4.44 3.09
CA PHE A 19 -3.12 4.28 1.74
C PHE A 19 -4.60 4.66 1.67
N HIS A 20 -5.44 4.14 2.58
CA HIS A 20 -6.87 4.47 2.60
C HIS A 20 -7.09 5.98 2.78
N LEU A 21 -6.33 6.62 3.67
CA LEU A 21 -6.36 8.06 3.84
C LEU A 21 -5.93 8.81 2.56
N GLY A 22 -4.85 8.35 1.91
CA GLY A 22 -4.38 8.92 0.65
C GLY A 22 -5.43 8.89 -0.46
N LEU A 23 -6.22 7.82 -0.57
CA LEU A 23 -7.33 7.74 -1.53
C LEU A 23 -8.43 8.76 -1.25
N VAL A 24 -8.80 8.95 0.02
CA VAL A 24 -9.80 9.95 0.42
C VAL A 24 -9.30 11.36 0.09
N VAL A 25 -8.03 11.65 0.39
CA VAL A 25 -7.40 12.93 0.04
C VAL A 25 -7.38 13.13 -1.48
N ALA A 26 -6.99 12.13 -2.25
CA ALA A 26 -6.99 12.20 -3.71
C ALA A 26 -8.38 12.53 -4.27
N TYR A 27 -9.42 11.88 -3.75
CA TYR A 27 -10.80 12.14 -4.14
C TYR A 27 -11.25 13.56 -3.79
N GLN A 28 -11.05 14.00 -2.54
CA GLN A 28 -11.49 15.31 -2.07
C GLN A 28 -10.76 16.48 -2.74
N THR A 29 -9.50 16.28 -3.11
CA THR A 29 -8.67 17.30 -3.80
C THR A 29 -8.82 17.25 -5.32
N GLY A 30 -9.66 16.36 -5.86
CA GLY A 30 -9.83 16.20 -7.31
C GLY A 30 -8.61 15.62 -8.04
N GLN A 31 -7.70 14.97 -7.31
CA GLN A 31 -6.43 14.43 -7.83
C GLN A 31 -6.51 12.96 -8.28
N VAL A 32 -7.71 12.46 -8.60
CA VAL A 32 -7.90 11.10 -9.13
C VAL A 32 -7.46 11.03 -10.59
N THR A 33 -6.15 11.05 -10.81
CA THR A 33 -5.51 10.98 -12.12
C THR A 33 -5.15 9.52 -12.47
N PRO A 34 -4.90 9.21 -13.76
CA PRO A 34 -4.42 7.88 -14.16
C PRO A 34 -3.16 7.43 -13.41
N LEU A 35 -2.26 8.37 -13.06
CA LEU A 35 -1.07 8.09 -12.26
C LEU A 35 -1.43 7.64 -10.84
N VAL A 36 -2.29 8.39 -10.14
CA VAL A 36 -2.73 8.06 -8.78
C VAL A 36 -3.48 6.72 -8.77
N LEU A 37 -4.33 6.48 -9.77
CA LEU A 37 -5.04 5.21 -9.91
C LEU A 37 -4.08 4.03 -10.15
N GLY A 38 -3.07 4.21 -11.01
CA GLY A 38 -2.04 3.19 -11.26
C GLY A 38 -1.23 2.86 -10.00
N LEU A 39 -0.81 3.88 -9.24
CA LEU A 39 -0.13 3.70 -7.95
C LEU A 39 -1.03 2.98 -6.93
N ALA A 40 -2.32 3.32 -6.89
CA ALA A 40 -3.27 2.66 -5.99
C ALA A 40 -3.41 1.17 -6.28
N TRP A 41 -3.58 0.79 -7.55
CA TRP A 41 -3.65 -0.63 -7.94
C TRP A 41 -2.34 -1.37 -7.73
N ALA A 42 -1.20 -0.73 -7.97
CA ALA A 42 0.12 -1.30 -7.68
C ALA A 42 0.28 -1.64 -6.19
N PHE A 43 -0.21 -0.77 -5.30
CA PHE A 43 -0.21 -1.04 -3.87
C PHE A 43 -1.13 -2.22 -3.51
N VAL A 44 -2.36 -2.25 -4.05
CA VAL A 44 -3.31 -3.35 -3.82
C VAL A 44 -2.71 -4.70 -4.25
N ALA A 45 -2.10 -4.77 -5.45
CA ALA A 45 -1.44 -5.97 -5.94
C ALA A 45 -0.30 -6.42 -5.00
N GLY A 46 0.52 -5.48 -4.53
CA GLY A 46 1.59 -5.76 -3.56
C GLY A 46 1.08 -6.33 -2.24
N ARG A 47 -0.07 -5.84 -1.74
CA ARG A 47 -0.70 -6.36 -0.51
C ARG A 47 -1.25 -7.78 -0.69
N VAL A 48 -1.86 -8.07 -1.85
CA VAL A 48 -2.31 -9.42 -2.18
C VAL A 48 -1.11 -10.38 -2.22
N LEU A 49 -0.03 -10.01 -2.90
CA LEU A 49 1.19 -10.81 -2.97
C LEU A 49 1.82 -11.03 -1.58
N HIS A 50 1.87 -10.00 -0.74
CA HIS A 50 2.40 -10.11 0.62
C HIS A 50 1.60 -11.13 1.45
N GLY A 51 0.26 -11.03 1.43
CA GLY A 51 -0.63 -11.95 2.12
C GLY A 51 -0.47 -13.38 1.61
N LEU A 52 -0.38 -13.57 0.29
CA LEU A 52 -0.12 -14.88 -0.31
C LEU A 52 1.21 -15.48 0.18
N ILE A 53 2.30 -14.71 0.20
CA ILE A 53 3.62 -15.19 0.65
C ILE A 53 3.60 -15.54 2.14
N GLN A 54 3.00 -14.69 2.98
CA GLN A 54 2.98 -14.90 4.43
C GLN A 54 2.09 -16.09 4.84
N CYS A 55 0.94 -16.26 4.18
CA CYS A 55 0.01 -17.34 4.48
C CYS A 55 0.39 -18.68 3.81
N SER A 56 1.25 -18.69 2.79
CA SER A 56 1.69 -19.92 2.12
C SER A 56 3.00 -20.47 2.68
N TYR A 57 4.14 -20.05 2.13
CA TYR A 57 5.46 -20.62 2.41
C TYR A 57 6.36 -19.75 3.30
N ASN A 58 5.93 -18.51 3.58
CA ASN A 58 6.50 -17.61 4.59
C ASN A 58 8.04 -17.44 4.55
N LYS A 59 8.63 -17.21 3.37
CA LYS A 59 10.05 -16.82 3.28
C LYS A 59 10.21 -15.35 3.64
N VAL A 60 10.97 -15.10 4.71
CA VAL A 60 11.18 -13.76 5.30
C VAL A 60 11.69 -12.74 4.26
N LEU A 61 12.70 -13.10 3.45
CA LEU A 61 13.26 -12.23 2.42
C LEU A 61 12.23 -11.80 1.35
N HIS A 62 11.41 -12.73 0.86
CA HIS A 62 10.39 -12.43 -0.15
C HIS A 62 9.30 -11.54 0.44
N ARG A 63 8.85 -11.87 1.65
CA ARG A 63 7.84 -11.08 2.38
C ARG A 63 8.33 -9.65 2.60
N PHE A 64 9.57 -9.49 3.06
CA PHE A 64 10.17 -8.17 3.30
C PHE A 64 10.33 -7.36 2.01
N ALA A 65 10.74 -8.00 0.90
CA ALA A 65 10.86 -7.33 -0.39
C ALA A 65 9.51 -6.80 -0.89
N VAL A 66 8.46 -7.62 -0.85
CA VAL A 66 7.11 -7.21 -1.29
C VAL A 66 6.52 -6.15 -0.36
N TYR A 67 6.71 -6.27 0.95
CA TYR A 67 6.30 -5.25 1.92
C TYR A 67 6.98 -3.90 1.65
N SER A 68 8.30 -3.90 1.46
CA SER A 68 9.09 -2.70 1.21
C SER A 68 8.70 -2.05 -0.11
N LEU A 69 8.55 -2.83 -1.19
CA LEU A 69 8.12 -2.33 -2.49
C LEU A 69 6.72 -1.69 -2.40
N SER A 70 5.76 -2.36 -1.76
CA SER A 70 4.42 -1.83 -1.56
C SER A 70 4.45 -0.53 -0.74
N THR A 71 5.30 -0.46 0.27
CA THR A 71 5.49 0.74 1.11
C THR A 71 6.03 1.90 0.28
N CYS A 72 7.02 1.67 -0.58
CA CYS A 72 7.54 2.69 -1.50
C CYS A 72 6.44 3.24 -2.43
N VAL A 73 5.55 2.38 -2.93
CA VAL A 73 4.41 2.83 -3.77
C VAL A 73 3.50 3.79 -3.02
N VAL A 74 3.19 3.53 -1.74
CA VAL A 74 2.39 4.44 -0.90
C VAL A 74 3.11 5.77 -0.68
N TRP A 75 4.41 5.75 -0.42
CA TRP A 75 5.19 6.99 -0.30
C TRP A 75 5.17 7.82 -1.59
N VAL A 76 5.31 7.17 -2.74
CA VAL A 76 5.20 7.85 -4.05
C VAL A 76 3.81 8.44 -4.25
N LEU A 77 2.74 7.71 -3.89
CA LEU A 77 1.37 8.22 -3.94
C LEU A 77 1.22 9.50 -3.10
N TRP A 78 1.72 9.51 -1.87
CA TRP A 78 1.69 10.69 -1.00
C TRP A 78 2.50 11.86 -1.56
N LEU A 79 3.68 11.61 -2.14
CA LEU A 79 4.47 12.66 -2.80
C LEU A 79 3.74 13.27 -4.00
N VAL A 80 3.06 12.46 -4.80
CA VAL A 80 2.25 12.94 -5.93
C VAL A 80 1.12 13.84 -5.42
N LEU A 81 0.38 13.41 -4.39
CA LEU A 81 -0.71 14.19 -3.82
C LEU A 81 -0.23 15.50 -3.19
N ALA A 82 0.88 15.47 -2.45
CA ALA A 82 1.48 16.66 -1.86
C ALA A 82 1.96 17.64 -2.96
N ALA A 83 2.61 17.14 -4.01
CA ALA A 83 3.05 17.97 -5.12
C ALA A 83 1.87 18.55 -5.94
N GLY A 84 0.74 17.85 -6.04
CA GLY A 84 -0.47 18.39 -6.66
C GLY A 84 -1.12 19.49 -5.82
N LEU A 85 -1.16 19.31 -4.49
CA LEU A 85 -1.64 20.32 -3.55
C LEU A 85 -0.80 21.60 -3.57
N LEU A 86 0.53 21.49 -3.68
CA LEU A 86 1.43 22.65 -3.72
C LEU A 86 1.35 23.44 -5.05
N ARG A 87 0.74 22.86 -6.09
CA ARG A 87 0.58 23.50 -7.41
C ARG A 87 -0.82 24.10 -7.62
N ALA A 88 -1.77 23.77 -6.74
CA ALA A 88 -3.13 24.30 -6.75
C ALA A 88 -3.18 25.69 -6.11
#